data_AF-A0A415D8D5-F1
#
_entry.id   AF-A0A415D8D5-F1
#
_cell.length_a   1.000
_cell.length_b   1.000
_cell.length_c   1.000
_cell.angle_alpha   90.00
_cell.angle_beta   90.00
_cell.angle_gamma   90.00
#
_symmetry.space_group_name_H-M   'P 1'
#
loop_
_entity.id
_entity.type
_entity.pdbx_description
1 polymer ?
#
loop_
_entity_poly.entity_id
_entity_poly.type
_entity_poly.pdbx_seq_one_letter_code
_entity_poly.pdbx_strand_id
1 'polypeptide(L)'
;MVVYTREKVELIGEIYQRTLQVLNGGVHDPYNWMSDRYPMKCLVMIYPRAVALGIPEKLNKKMMELMDLITIEEMGEMIKKQMPQEMILYLEIGKNKARDKRE
;
A
#
# COMPACT_ATOMS: atom_id res chain seq x y z
N MET A 1 -15.91 5.81 12.92
CA MET A 1 -14.87 4.76 12.77
C MET A 1 -13.56 5.42 12.38
N VAL A 2 -12.43 4.94 12.91
CA VAL A 2 -11.10 5.44 12.53
C VAL A 2 -10.68 4.70 11.27
N VAL A 3 -10.77 5.37 10.12
CA VAL A 3 -10.50 4.80 8.79
C VAL A 3 -9.03 4.40 8.64
N TYR A 4 -8.12 5.26 9.12
CA TYR A 4 -6.69 5.01 9.11
C TYR A 4 -6.19 4.67 10.50
N THR A 5 -5.84 3.42 10.71
CA THR A 5 -5.10 2.94 11.88
C THR A 5 -3.64 2.74 11.52
N ARG A 6 -2.75 2.83 12.50
CA ARG A 6 -1.32 2.51 12.34
C ARG A 6 -1.07 1.19 11.59
N GLU A 7 -1.72 0.11 12.00
CA GLU A 7 -1.57 -1.22 11.41
C GLU A 7 -1.92 -1.24 9.91
N LYS A 8 -3.12 -0.76 9.55
CA LYS A 8 -3.55 -0.62 8.15
C LYS A 8 -2.54 0.18 7.33
N VAL A 9 -2.07 1.32 7.85
CA VAL A 9 -1.18 2.22 7.11
C VAL A 9 0.21 1.61 6.90
N GLU A 10 0.79 0.97 7.91
CA GLU A 10 2.06 0.25 7.76
C GLU A 10 1.93 -0.88 6.73
N LEU A 11 0.83 -1.63 6.76
CA LEU A 11 0.58 -2.71 5.79
C LEU A 11 0.42 -2.17 4.37
N ILE A 12 -0.33 -1.08 4.18
CA ILE A 12 -0.46 -0.41 2.88
C ILE A 12 0.91 0.02 2.34
N GLY A 13 1.75 0.63 3.17
CA GLY A 13 3.09 1.06 2.78
C GLY A 13 3.96 -0.11 2.33
N GLU A 14 3.90 -1.24 3.06
CA GLU A 14 4.65 -2.45 2.71
C GLU A 14 4.18 -3.03 1.37
N ILE A 15 2.86 -3.19 1.18
CA ILE A 15 2.29 -3.73 -0.06
C ILE A 15 2.60 -2.80 -1.24
N TYR A 16 2.46 -1.49 -1.05
CA TYR A 16 2.73 -0.51 -2.09
C TYR A 16 4.17 -0.59 -2.59
N GLN A 17 5.14 -0.60 -1.68
CA GLN A 17 6.55 -0.72 -2.05
C GLN A 17 6.90 -2.07 -2.69
N ARG A 18 6.33 -3.18 -2.22
CA ARG A 18 6.49 -4.51 -2.86
C ARG A 18 5.87 -4.55 -4.25
N THR A 19 4.74 -3.88 -4.44
CA THR A 19 4.09 -3.75 -5.76
C THR A 19 4.99 -2.98 -6.73
N LEU A 20 5.62 -1.89 -6.27
CA LEU A 20 6.64 -1.19 -7.07
C LEU A 20 7.85 -2.08 -7.37
N GLN A 21 8.29 -2.93 -6.44
CA GLN A 21 9.36 -3.90 -6.69
C GLN A 21 9.02 -4.86 -7.83
N VAL A 22 7.78 -5.35 -7.88
CA VAL A 22 7.31 -6.19 -9.00
C VAL A 22 7.26 -5.41 -10.31
N LEU A 23 6.76 -4.18 -10.28
CA LEU A 23 6.54 -3.39 -11.50
C LEU A 23 7.83 -2.82 -12.12
N ASN A 24 8.78 -2.38 -11.29
CA ASN A 24 9.94 -1.61 -11.75
C ASN A 24 11.20 -1.79 -10.88
N GLY A 25 11.29 -2.88 -10.12
CA GLY A 25 12.41 -3.11 -9.20
C GLY A 25 12.40 -2.20 -7.96
N GLY A 26 11.35 -1.40 -7.77
CA GLY A 26 11.16 -0.54 -6.60
C GLY A 26 11.94 0.77 -6.68
N VAL A 27 12.44 1.12 -7.86
CA VAL A 27 13.32 2.26 -8.11
C VAL A 27 12.54 3.57 -8.22
N HIS A 28 11.33 3.53 -8.79
CA HIS A 28 10.56 4.72 -9.08
C HIS A 28 9.12 4.60 -8.58
N ASP A 29 8.65 5.61 -7.86
CA ASP A 29 7.24 5.75 -7.51
C ASP A 29 6.56 6.72 -8.49
N PRO A 30 5.70 6.24 -9.41
CA PRO A 30 5.00 7.11 -10.37
C PRO A 30 3.99 8.06 -9.71
N TYR A 31 3.67 7.85 -8.43
CA TYR A 31 2.75 8.67 -7.67
C TYR A 31 3.42 9.34 -6.46
N ASN A 32 4.74 9.55 -6.45
CA ASN A 32 5.48 10.11 -5.30
C ASN A 32 4.87 11.38 -4.65
N TRP A 33 4.18 12.25 -5.41
CA TRP A 33 3.51 13.45 -4.87
C TRP A 33 2.12 13.17 -4.28
N MET A 34 1.57 11.97 -4.50
CA MET A 34 0.20 11.55 -4.16
C MET A 34 0.18 10.33 -3.24
N SER A 35 1.15 9.43 -3.30
CA SER A 35 1.21 8.16 -2.56
C SER A 35 1.08 8.36 -1.07
N ASP A 36 1.69 9.42 -0.52
CA ASP A 36 1.69 9.66 0.92
C ASP A 36 0.42 10.36 1.41
N ARG A 37 -0.39 10.88 0.47
CA ARG A 37 -1.68 11.52 0.75
C ARG A 37 -2.86 10.59 0.46
N TYR A 38 -2.75 9.76 -0.56
CA TYR A 38 -3.80 8.84 -1.01
C TYR A 38 -3.22 7.44 -1.28
N PRO A 39 -2.65 6.77 -0.26
CA PRO A 39 -1.90 5.54 -0.46
C PRO A 39 -2.79 4.39 -0.97
N MET A 40 -4.02 4.27 -0.46
CA MET A 40 -4.95 3.24 -0.93
C MET A 40 -5.36 3.46 -2.39
N LYS A 41 -5.62 4.71 -2.80
CA LYS A 41 -5.92 5.05 -4.19
C LYS A 41 -4.77 4.66 -5.12
N CYS A 42 -3.54 5.00 -4.74
CA CYS A 42 -2.37 4.68 -5.56
C CYS A 42 -2.18 3.15 -5.62
N LEU A 43 -2.34 2.44 -4.50
CA LEU A 43 -2.24 0.99 -4.43
C LEU A 43 -3.23 0.30 -5.38
N VAL A 44 -4.51 0.65 -5.36
CA VAL A 44 -5.52 0.03 -6.23
C VAL A 44 -5.28 0.33 -7.72
N MET A 45 -4.56 1.41 -8.04
CA MET A 45 -4.19 1.73 -9.43
C MET A 45 -3.01 0.88 -9.94
N ILE A 46 -2.08 0.48 -9.07
CA ILE A 46 -0.86 -0.25 -9.47
C ILE A 46 -0.95 -1.75 -9.23
N TYR A 47 -1.68 -2.19 -8.20
CA TYR A 47 -1.72 -3.61 -7.81
C TYR A 47 -2.27 -4.53 -8.92
N PRO A 48 -3.37 -4.19 -9.62
CA PRO A 48 -3.87 -5.03 -10.73
C PRO A 48 -2.84 -5.19 -11.86
N ARG A 49 -2.00 -4.17 -12.10
CA ARG A 49 -0.93 -4.24 -13.11
C ARG A 49 0.17 -5.19 -12.68
N ALA A 50 0.52 -5.21 -11.39
CA ALA A 50 1.49 -6.15 -10.85
C ALA A 50 0.94 -7.59 -10.89
N VAL A 51 -0.34 -7.79 -10.58
CA VAL A 51 -1.01 -9.10 -10.70
C VAL A 51 -0.89 -9.65 -12.11
N ALA A 52 -1.09 -8.82 -13.14
CA ALA A 52 -0.95 -9.22 -14.54
C ALA A 52 0.48 -9.66 -14.92
N LEU A 53 1.51 -9.19 -14.20
CA LEU A 53 2.91 -9.61 -14.39
C LEU A 53 3.30 -10.84 -13.56
N GLY A 54 2.43 -11.27 -12.63
CA GLY A 54 2.72 -12.29 -11.64
C GLY A 54 3.30 -11.69 -10.37
N ILE A 55 2.50 -11.69 -9.29
CA ILE A 55 2.97 -11.28 -7.96
C ILE A 55 3.47 -12.48 -7.15
N PRO A 56 4.48 -12.30 -6.28
CA PRO A 56 4.88 -13.32 -5.32
C PRO A 56 3.75 -13.67 -4.35
N GLU A 57 3.66 -14.95 -3.95
CA GLU A 57 2.64 -15.42 -3.00
C GLU A 57 2.64 -14.64 -1.69
N LYS A 58 3.81 -14.24 -1.21
CA LYS A 58 3.94 -13.41 0.00
C LYS A 58 3.28 -12.03 -0.14
N LEU A 59 3.36 -11.42 -1.33
CA LEU A 59 2.68 -10.15 -1.62
C LEU A 59 1.16 -10.37 -1.69
N ASN A 60 0.72 -11.47 -2.30
CA ASN A 60 -0.69 -11.84 -2.37
C ASN A 60 -1.29 -12.01 -0.97
N LYS A 61 -0.62 -12.75 -0.08
CA LYS A 61 -1.04 -12.92 1.32
C LYS A 61 -1.20 -11.61 2.07
N LYS A 62 -0.26 -10.67 1.91
CA LYS A 62 -0.37 -9.34 2.54
C LYS A 62 -1.55 -8.55 2.02
N MET A 63 -1.86 -8.65 0.72
CA MET A 63 -3.06 -8.02 0.18
C MET A 63 -4.33 -8.64 0.79
N MET A 64 -4.40 -9.96 0.95
CA MET A 64 -5.52 -10.61 1.63
C MET A 64 -5.64 -10.13 3.09
N GLU A 65 -4.53 -10.08 3.83
CA GLU A 65 -4.48 -9.53 5.20
C GLU A 65 -5.04 -8.10 5.25
N LEU A 66 -4.66 -7.24 4.29
CA LEU A 66 -5.17 -5.87 4.23
C LEU A 66 -6.67 -5.82 3.96
N MET A 67 -7.15 -6.66 3.05
CA MET A 67 -8.57 -6.72 2.68
C MET A 67 -9.44 -7.27 3.82
N ASP A 68 -8.92 -8.19 4.62
CA ASP A 68 -9.62 -8.71 5.82
C ASP A 68 -9.76 -7.64 6.92
N LEU A 69 -8.87 -6.64 6.94
CA LEU A 69 -8.87 -5.54 7.91
C LEU A 69 -9.77 -4.36 7.51
N ILE A 70 -10.25 -4.30 6.26
CA ILE A 70 -10.92 -3.13 5.70
C ILE A 70 -12.31 -3.51 5.19
N THR A 71 -13.35 -2.81 5.66
CA THR A 71 -14.70 -3.00 5.09
C THR A 71 -14.83 -2.34 3.71
N ILE A 72 -15.84 -2.73 2.93
CA ILE A 72 -16.09 -2.12 1.60
C ILE A 72 -16.31 -0.61 1.71
N GLU A 73 -17.02 -0.17 2.76
CA GLU A 73 -17.27 1.25 3.04
C GLU A 73 -15.96 1.99 3.36
N GLU A 74 -15.12 1.41 4.22
CA GLU A 74 -13.80 1.96 4.55
C GLU A 74 -12.91 2.07 3.31
N MET A 75 -12.88 1.04 2.46
CA MET A 75 -12.11 1.08 1.21
C MET A 75 -12.58 2.22 0.31
N GLY A 76 -13.91 2.40 0.20
CA GLY A 76 -14.51 3.51 -0.54
C GLY A 76 -14.10 4.88 0.00
N GLU A 77 -13.96 5.03 1.32
CA GLU A 77 -13.46 6.26 1.94
C GLU A 77 -11.96 6.46 1.72
N MET A 78 -11.15 5.42 1.91
CA MET A 78 -9.68 5.47 1.80
C MET A 78 -9.18 5.81 0.39
N ILE A 79 -9.97 5.51 -0.64
CA ILE A 79 -9.65 5.87 -2.03
C ILE A 79 -9.96 7.35 -2.29
N LYS A 80 -10.93 7.93 -1.59
CA LYS A 80 -11.45 9.30 -1.85
C LYS A 80 -10.88 10.36 -0.92
N LYS A 81 -10.65 10.02 0.34
CA LYS A 81 -10.19 10.96 1.38
C LYS A 81 -8.68 10.90 1.52
N GLN A 82 -8.10 12.06 1.81
CA GLN A 82 -6.69 12.15 2.14
C GLN A 82 -6.42 11.46 3.48
N MET A 83 -5.31 10.71 3.53
CA MET A 83 -4.80 10.15 4.78
C MET A 83 -4.37 11.28 5.73
N PRO A 84 -4.72 11.20 7.03
CA PRO A 84 -4.25 12.16 8.02
C PRO A 84 -2.72 12.26 8.06
N GLN A 85 -2.19 13.46 8.27
CA GLN A 85 -0.74 13.71 8.18
C GLN A 85 0.05 12.95 9.24
N GLU A 86 -0.52 12.76 10.43
CA GLU A 86 0.07 11.98 11.52
C GLU A 86 0.33 10.51 11.15
N MET A 87 -0.30 10.01 10.08
CA MET A 87 -0.13 8.63 9.62
C MET A 87 1.01 8.47 8.60
N ILE A 88 1.57 9.56 8.06
CA ILE A 88 2.62 9.50 7.02
C ILE A 88 3.84 8.70 7.48
N LEU A 89 4.25 8.89 8.75
CA LEU A 89 5.38 8.14 9.32
C LEU A 89 5.15 6.61 9.27
N TYR A 90 3.93 6.17 9.54
CA TYR A 90 3.60 4.73 9.51
C TYR A 90 3.63 4.18 8.08
N LEU A 91 3.25 4.99 7.09
CA LEU A 91 3.33 4.58 5.69
C LEU A 91 4.80 4.37 5.29
N GLU A 92 5.69 5.29 5.68
CA GLU A 92 7.12 5.18 5.43
C GLU A 92 7.77 4.00 6.17
N ILE A 93 7.36 3.74 7.41
CA ILE A 93 7.75 2.51 8.13
C ILE A 93 7.37 1.27 7.33
N GLY A 94 6.14 1.22 6.80
CA GLY A 94 5.67 0.16 5.92
C GLY A 94 6.55 -0.02 4.67
N LYS A 95 6.80 1.07 3.95
CA LYS A 95 7.65 1.06 2.75
C LYS A 95 9.06 0.55 3.07
N ASN A 96 9.66 0.99 4.18
CA ASN A 96 11.01 0.57 4.56
C ASN A 96 11.08 -0.92 4.95
N LYS A 97 10.06 -1.47 5.62
CA LYS A 97 9.96 -2.92 5.89
C LYS A 97 10.06 -3.78 4.62
N ALA A 98 9.55 -3.29 3.49
CA ALA A 98 9.64 -3.97 2.21
C ALA A 98 11.03 -3.86 1.55
N ARG A 99 11.79 -2.79 1.84
CA ARG A 99 13.13 -2.57 1.29
C ARG A 99 14.20 -3.38 2.01
N ASP A 100 14.08 -3.50 3.33
CA ASP A 100 15.05 -4.21 4.17
C ASP A 100 15.00 -5.74 3.97
N LYS A 101 13.88 -6.25 3.46
CA LYS A 101 13.69 -7.68 3.13
C LYS A 101 13.75 -7.90 1.62
N ARG A 102 14.96 -7.82 1.04
CA ARG A 102 15.26 -8.49 -0.23
C ARG A 102 15.31 -9.99 0.05
N GLU A 103 14.15 -10.64 -0.02
CA GLU A 103 14.04 -12.10 -0.08
C GLU A 103 14.13 -12.57 -1.52
#